data_AF-A0A417FMM1-F1
#
_entry.id   AF-A0A417FMM1-F1
#
_cell.length_a   1.000
_cell.length_b   1.000
_cell.length_c   1.000
_cell.angle_alpha   90.00
_cell.angle_beta   90.00
_cell.angle_gamma   90.00
#
_symmetry.space_group_name_H-M   'P 1'
#
loop_
_entity.id
_entity.type
_entity.pdbx_description
1 polymer ?
#
loop_
_entity_poly.entity_id
_entity_poly.type
_entity_poly.pdbx_seq_one_letter_code
_entity_poly.pdbx_strand_id
1 'polypeptide(L)' 'MCEALKELMAEEFQEQEELVTKRVTEEFIRTLSKNITDVDKLAELLNLPVEQINKVLDK' A
#
# COMPACT_ATOMS: atom_id res chain seq x y z
N MET A 1 -7.53 -19.14 28.72
CA MET A 1 -8.44 -19.14 27.54
C MET A 1 -8.63 -17.74 26.93
N CYS A 2 -8.53 -16.64 27.69
CA CYS A 2 -8.71 -15.29 27.12
C CYS A 2 -7.47 -14.69 26.44
N GLU A 3 -6.25 -15.17 26.73
CA GLU A 3 -5.02 -14.59 26.14
C GLU A 3 -4.79 -15.05 24.69
N ALA A 4 -4.95 -16.34 24.39
CA ALA A 4 -4.79 -16.87 23.03
C ALA A 4 -5.80 -16.27 22.02
N LEU A 5 -7.01 -15.92 22.47
CA LEU A 5 -8.00 -15.26 21.62
C LEU A 5 -7.62 -13.80 21.31
N LYS A 6 -6.89 -13.16 22.23
CA LYS A 6 -6.45 -11.77 22.10
C LYS A 6 -5.25 -11.65 21.16
N GLU A 7 -4.33 -12.63 21.20
CA GLU A 7 -3.22 -12.74 20.26
C GLU A 7 -3.72 -13.01 18.84
N LEU A 8 -4.63 -13.98 18.65
CA LEU A 8 -5.25 -14.25 17.35
C LEU A 8 -5.98 -13.02 16.77
N MET A 9 -6.75 -12.29 17.60
CA MET A 9 -7.38 -11.05 17.15
C MET A 9 -6.37 -9.97 16.77
N ALA A 10 -5.24 -9.87 17.47
CA ALA A 10 -4.22 -8.88 17.16
C ALA A 10 -3.49 -9.18 15.85
N GLU A 11 -3.17 -10.46 15.60
CA GLU A 11 -2.57 -10.90 14.33
C GLU A 11 -3.52 -10.63 13.15
N GLU A 12 -4.78 -11.05 13.25
CA GLU A 12 -5.79 -10.81 12.20
C GLU A 12 -5.98 -9.31 11.92
N PHE A 13 -5.99 -8.47 12.96
CA PHE A 13 -6.11 -7.02 12.79
C PHE A 13 -4.88 -6.42 12.11
N GLN A 14 -3.68 -6.89 12.46
CA GLN A 14 -2.43 -6.42 11.89
C GLN A 14 -2.31 -6.82 10.41
N GLU A 15 -2.70 -8.04 10.06
CA GLU A 15 -2.79 -8.48 8.66
C GLU A 15 -3.79 -7.65 7.87
N GLN A 16 -4.94 -7.34 8.48
CA GLN A 16 -5.96 -6.51 7.85
C GLN A 16 -5.48 -5.06 7.67
N GLU A 17 -4.77 -4.50 8.65
CA GLU A 17 -4.16 -3.17 8.55
C GLU A 17 -3.11 -3.11 7.43
N GLU A 18 -2.26 -4.14 7.30
CA GLU A 18 -1.31 -4.25 6.21
C GLU A 18 -2.00 -4.34 4.84
N LEU A 19 -3.07 -5.14 4.73
CA LEU A 19 -3.83 -5.28 3.49
C LEU A 19 -4.51 -3.97 3.09
N VAL A 20 -5.13 -3.27 4.06
CA VAL A 20 -5.77 -1.98 3.82
C VAL A 20 -4.72 -0.94 3.41
N THR A 21 -3.59 -0.89 4.12
CA THR A 21 -2.48 0.02 3.78
C THR A 21 -1.98 -0.24 2.36
N LYS A 22 -1.69 -1.50 2.01
CA LYS A 22 -1.26 -1.88 0.66
C LYS A 22 -2.27 -1.45 -0.40
N ARG A 23 -3.56 -1.76 -0.21
CA ARG A 23 -4.61 -1.38 -1.18
C ARG A 23 -4.77 0.12 -1.34
N VAL A 24 -4.75 0.88 -0.24
CA VAL A 24 -4.86 2.34 -0.28
C VAL A 24 -3.66 2.93 -1.00
N THR A 25 -2.45 2.44 -0.73
CA THR A 25 -1.24 2.86 -1.44
C THR A 25 -1.32 2.58 -2.94
N GLU A 26 -1.75 1.38 -3.34
CA GLU A 26 -1.90 1.02 -4.76
C GLU A 26 -2.92 1.92 -5.49
N GLU A 27 -4.11 2.13 -4.89
CA GLU A 27 -5.14 2.99 -5.48
C GLU A 27 -4.72 4.46 -5.53
N PHE A 28 -3.97 4.92 -4.53
CA PHE A 28 -3.44 6.28 -4.50
C PHE A 28 -2.43 6.50 -5.63
N ILE A 29 -1.51 5.54 -5.85
CA ILE A 29 -0.56 5.55 -6.98
C ILE A 29 -1.32 5.59 -8.32
N ARG A 30 -2.33 4.72 -8.51
CA ARG A 30 -3.15 4.67 -9.74
C ARG A 30 -3.95 5.95 -9.98
N THR A 31 -4.36 6.63 -8.91
CA THR A 31 -5.10 7.89 -9.01
C THR A 31 -4.18 9.03 -9.42
N LEU A 32 -2.99 9.10 -8.81
CA LEU A 32 -2.02 10.13 -9.13
C LEU A 32 -1.44 9.93 -10.53
N SER A 33 -1.22 8.69 -10.97
CA SER A 33 -0.69 8.41 -12.32
C SER A 33 -1.61 8.83 -13.47
N LYS A 34 -2.91 8.97 -13.21
CA LYS A 34 -3.86 9.56 -14.18
C LYS A 34 -3.60 11.06 -14.42
N ASN A 35 -3.02 11.76 -13.45
CA ASN A 35 -2.75 13.19 -13.52
C ASN A 35 -1.26 13.49 -13.74
N ILE A 36 -0.37 12.61 -13.27
CA ILE A 36 1.08 12.72 -13.38
C ILE A 36 1.57 11.52 -14.19
N THR A 37 1.94 11.76 -15.45
CA THR A 37 2.46 10.72 -16.36
C THR A 37 3.92 10.37 -16.13
N ASP A 38 4.62 11.15 -15.29
CA ASP A 38 6.03 10.98 -14.97
C ASP A 38 6.20 10.14 -13.70
N VAL A 39 6.76 8.95 -13.86
CA VAL A 39 6.95 7.97 -12.78
C VAL A 39 8.00 8.45 -11.76
N ASP A 40 9.05 9.14 -12.22
CA ASP A 40 10.09 9.66 -11.32
C ASP A 40 9.52 10.77 -10.42
N LYS A 41 8.65 11.63 -10.97
CA LYS A 41 7.93 12.63 -10.16
C LYS A 41 6.95 12.00 -9.16
N LEU A 42 6.28 10.91 -9.54
CA LEU A 42 5.42 10.16 -8.61
C LEU A 42 6.23 9.52 -7.48
N ALA A 43 7.40 8.98 -7.79
CA ALA A 43 8.33 8.39 -6.83
C ALA A 43 8.82 9.42 -5.82
N GLU A 44 9.22 10.60 -6.30
CA GLU A 44 9.63 11.71 -5.46
C GLU A 44 8.49 12.21 -4.57
N LEU A 45 7.28 12.40 -5.14
CA LEU A 45 6.11 12.90 -4.42
C LEU A 45 5.62 11.95 -3.32
N LEU A 46 5.61 10.65 -3.62
CA LEU A 46 5.20 9.62 -2.66
C LEU A 46 6.34 9.20 -1.73
N ASN A 47 7.56 9.67 -2.00
CA ASN A 47 8.78 9.21 -1.36
C ASN A 47 8.89 7.67 -1.38
N LEU A 48 8.55 7.08 -2.53
CA LEU A 48 8.55 5.64 -2.77
C LEU A 48 9.54 5.30 -3.89
N PRO A 49 10.17 4.12 -3.86
CA PRO A 49 11.02 3.69 -4.95
C PRO A 49 10.21 3.51 -6.24
N VAL A 50 10.78 3.93 -7.37
CA VAL A 50 10.19 3.83 -8.71
C VAL A 50 9.72 2.41 -9.03
N GLU A 51 10.47 1.37 -8.60
CA GLU A 51 10.08 -0.03 -8.79
C GLU A 51 8.74 -0.39 -8.14
N GLN A 52 8.40 0.18 -6.97
CA GLN A 52 7.11 -0.07 -6.36
C GLN A 52 5.98 0.58 -7.16
N ILE A 53 6.21 1.78 -7.69
CA ILE A 53 5.23 2.47 -8.52
C ILE A 53 5.01 1.71 -9.83
N ASN A 54 6.09 1.29 -10.49
CA ASN A 54 6.00 0.47 -11.71
C ASN A 54 5.26 -0.84 -11.46
N LYS A 55 5.52 -1.55 -10.35
CA LYS A 55 4.75 -2.76 -9.99
C LYS A 55 3.24 -2.52 -9.90
N VAL A 56 2.81 -1.33 -9.50
CA VAL A 56 1.40 -0.95 -9.40
C VAL A 56 0.84 -0.54 -10.76
N LEU A 57 1.61 0.16 -11.58
CA LEU A 57 1.17 0.70 -12.87
C LEU A 57 1.26 -0.31 -14.03
N ASP A 58 2.20 -1.26 -13.99
CA ASP A 58 2.40 -2.31 -15.01
C ASP A 58 1.42 -3.49 -14.90
N LYS A 59 0.42 -3.38 -14.03
CA LYS A 59 -0.67 -4.36 -13.82
C LYS A 59 -1.93 -4.01 -14.59
#